data_AF-A0A1M6Q7N7-F1
#
_entry.id   AF-A0A1M6Q7N7-F1
#
_cell.length_a   1.000
_cell.length_b   1.000
_cell.length_c   1.000
_cell.angle_alpha   90.00
_cell.angle_beta   90.00
_cell.angle_gamma   90.00
#
_symmetry.space_group_name_H-M   'P 1'
#
loop_
_entity.id
_entity.type
_entity.pdbx_description
1 polymer ?
#
loop_
_entity_poly.entity_id
_entity_poly.type
_entity_poly.pdbx_seq_one_letter_code
_entity_poly.pdbx_strand_id
1 'polypeptide(L)'
;MTYKNQVLVCGGTGCTSSSSLKILEKIENSLQEKGIREEVKVIKTGCFGLCAAGPIVIVYPEGAFYSHVKLEDVDKIVDEHIIGGNIVKDLLYKEALTEEGEVKPFEEVPFYKNQMRIALANCGAIGAENIDDYLEKDGYKALEKALKSMSREEVIDTVKKSGLRGRGGGGFPTGLKWEFTYKAESDQKYVACNADEGDPGAFMDRSILEGDPHAVIEAMAIAGYAVGANMGYVYVRAEYPVAIERLQIAIDQAREKGYLGKNILGTDFEFDMEIRLGAGAFVCGEETALINSIEGKRGMPRPRPP
;
A
#
# COMPACT_ATOMS: atom_id res chain seq x y z
N MET A 1 -19.70 12.47 -7.96
CA MET A 1 -19.47 13.45 -9.06
C MET A 1 -18.70 12.71 -10.14
N THR A 2 -19.09 12.86 -11.41
CA THR A 2 -18.36 12.23 -12.52
C THR A 2 -17.32 13.22 -13.01
N TYR A 3 -16.04 12.94 -12.72
CA TYR A 3 -14.94 13.76 -13.22
C TYR A 3 -14.74 13.52 -14.72
N LYS A 4 -14.41 14.59 -15.46
CA LYS A 4 -14.09 14.51 -16.91
C LYS A 4 -12.84 13.68 -17.14
N ASN A 5 -11.82 13.92 -16.32
CA ASN A 5 -10.55 13.20 -16.36
C ASN A 5 -10.11 12.80 -14.95
N GLN A 6 -9.31 11.74 -14.87
CA GLN A 6 -8.55 11.41 -13.66
C GLN A 6 -7.07 11.44 -14.00
N VAL A 7 -6.29 12.13 -13.18
CA VAL A 7 -4.84 12.28 -13.35
C VAL A 7 -4.16 11.63 -12.16
N LEU A 8 -3.50 10.50 -12.41
CA LEU A 8 -2.75 9.76 -11.42
C LEU A 8 -1.28 10.16 -11.50
N VAL A 9 -0.71 10.67 -10.41
CA VAL A 9 0.71 11.02 -10.32
C VAL A 9 1.40 10.10 -9.33
N CYS A 10 2.47 9.44 -9.77
CA CYS A 10 3.20 8.50 -8.93
C CYS A 10 3.83 9.18 -7.70
N GLY A 11 3.36 8.81 -6.51
CA GLY A 11 3.85 9.29 -5.23
C GLY A 11 4.79 8.33 -4.52
N GLY A 12 5.34 7.32 -5.20
CA GLY A 12 6.33 6.39 -4.65
C GLY A 12 7.75 6.99 -4.62
N THR A 13 8.58 6.52 -3.68
CA THR A 13 9.92 7.09 -3.40
C THR A 13 10.81 7.33 -4.64
N GLY A 14 10.79 6.44 -5.65
CA GLY A 14 11.60 6.63 -6.86
C GLY A 14 11.13 7.78 -7.77
N CYS A 15 9.83 8.08 -7.77
CA CYS A 15 9.28 9.20 -8.53
C CYS A 15 9.38 10.50 -7.73
N THR A 16 9.22 10.46 -6.40
CA THR A 16 9.35 11.65 -5.55
C THR A 16 10.78 12.18 -5.55
N SER A 17 11.79 11.30 -5.57
CA SER A 17 13.20 11.67 -5.76
C SER A 17 13.48 12.27 -7.15
N SER A 18 12.58 12.04 -8.11
CA SER A 18 12.62 12.58 -9.48
C SER A 18 11.62 13.71 -9.71
N SER A 19 11.27 14.48 -8.66
CA SER A 19 10.40 15.67 -8.71
C SER A 19 8.90 15.43 -8.95
N SER A 20 8.36 14.22 -8.75
CA SER A 20 6.93 13.95 -8.97
C SER A 20 5.99 14.80 -8.10
N LEU A 21 6.41 15.18 -6.89
CA LEU A 21 5.61 16.07 -6.03
C LEU A 21 5.48 17.48 -6.60
N LYS A 22 6.55 17.99 -7.23
CA LYS A 22 6.50 19.30 -7.91
C LYS A 22 5.66 19.23 -9.19
N ILE A 23 5.68 18.08 -9.88
CA ILE A 23 4.83 17.83 -11.05
C ILE A 23 3.36 17.81 -10.63
N LEU A 24 3.04 17.13 -9.53
CA LEU A 24 1.69 17.12 -8.94
C LEU A 24 1.22 18.54 -8.62
N GLU A 25 2.02 19.30 -7.87
CA GLU A 25 1.71 20.68 -7.50
C GLU A 25 1.51 21.57 -8.74
N LYS A 26 2.37 21.44 -9.75
CA LYS A 26 2.23 22.20 -10.99
C LYS A 26 0.97 21.83 -11.77
N ILE A 27 0.59 20.55 -11.80
CA ILE A 27 -0.68 20.12 -12.41
C ILE A 27 -1.85 20.76 -11.68
N GLU A 28 -1.89 20.70 -10.35
CA GLU A 28 -2.99 21.28 -9.56
C GLU A 28 -3.11 22.79 -9.76
N ASN A 29 -1.98 23.52 -9.72
CA ASN A 29 -1.94 24.96 -9.95
C ASN A 29 -2.42 25.32 -11.36
N SER A 30 -1.94 24.61 -12.39
CA SER A 30 -2.34 24.84 -13.78
C SER A 30 -3.85 24.61 -13.98
N LEU A 31 -4.41 23.54 -13.39
CA LEU A 31 -5.85 23.27 -13.43
C LEU A 31 -6.67 24.36 -12.71
N GLN A 32 -6.15 24.90 -11.61
CA GLN A 32 -6.79 25.98 -10.86
C GLN A 32 -6.78 27.30 -11.64
N GLU A 33 -5.64 27.68 -12.23
CA GLU A 33 -5.50 28.86 -13.08
C GLU A 33 -6.43 28.82 -14.30
N LYS A 34 -6.67 27.62 -14.83
CA LYS A 34 -7.56 27.37 -15.98
C LYS A 34 -9.03 27.17 -15.59
N GLY A 35 -9.36 27.20 -14.29
CA GLY A 35 -10.73 27.13 -13.78
C GLY A 35 -11.40 25.76 -13.90
N ILE A 36 -10.64 24.68 -14.10
CA ILE A 36 -11.16 23.31 -14.33
C ILE A 36 -10.77 22.31 -13.23
N ARG A 37 -10.22 22.79 -12.10
CA ARG A 37 -9.75 21.92 -11.00
C ARG A 37 -10.85 21.00 -10.43
N GLU A 38 -12.10 21.43 -10.44
CA GLU A 38 -13.24 20.64 -9.94
C GLU A 38 -13.72 19.59 -10.96
N GLU A 39 -13.35 19.72 -12.23
CA GLU A 39 -13.71 18.77 -13.28
C GLU A 39 -12.72 17.59 -13.37
N VAL A 40 -11.56 17.70 -12.73
CA VAL A 40 -10.45 16.75 -12.83
C VAL A 40 -10.08 16.19 -11.46
N LYS A 41 -10.16 14.85 -11.29
CA LYS A 41 -9.66 14.18 -10.08
C LYS A 41 -8.16 13.99 -10.21
N VAL A 42 -7.38 14.75 -9.45
CA VAL A 42 -5.93 14.55 -9.33
C VAL A 42 -5.65 13.66 -8.13
N ILE A 43 -4.91 12.57 -8.32
CA ILE A 43 -4.63 11.58 -7.28
C ILE A 43 -3.11 11.37 -7.19
N LYS A 44 -2.56 11.60 -5.99
CA LYS A 44 -1.22 11.14 -5.62
C LYS A 44 -1.30 9.65 -5.28
N THR A 45 -0.86 8.80 -6.19
CA THR A 45 -0.96 7.34 -6.01
C THR A 45 0.27 6.75 -5.33
N GLY A 46 0.18 5.47 -4.95
CA GLY A 46 1.35 4.64 -4.66
C GLY A 46 2.28 4.46 -5.87
N CYS A 47 3.28 3.60 -5.71
CA CYS A 47 4.19 3.26 -6.80
C CYS A 47 3.49 2.44 -7.91
N PHE A 48 3.72 2.79 -9.18
CA PHE A 48 3.30 1.97 -10.32
C PHE A 48 4.22 0.76 -10.58
N GLY A 49 5.42 0.72 -9.99
CA GLY A 49 6.39 -0.38 -10.12
C GLY A 49 7.41 -0.22 -11.24
N LEU A 50 7.07 0.45 -12.36
CA LEU A 50 7.99 0.71 -13.46
C LEU A 50 8.89 1.94 -13.18
N CYS A 51 9.76 1.85 -12.18
CA CYS A 51 10.64 2.96 -11.78
C CYS A 51 11.52 3.47 -12.93
N ALA A 52 11.86 2.60 -13.90
CA ALA A 52 12.64 2.96 -15.08
C ALA A 52 11.94 3.98 -16.00
N ALA A 53 10.61 4.14 -15.91
CA ALA A 53 9.84 5.12 -16.68
C ALA A 53 9.44 6.36 -15.85
N GLY A 54 9.93 6.49 -14.62
CA GLY A 54 9.59 7.59 -13.71
C GLY A 54 10.19 8.94 -14.15
N PRO A 55 9.55 10.08 -13.76
CA PRO A 55 8.23 10.20 -13.12
C PRO A 55 7.07 9.80 -14.03
N ILE A 56 6.08 9.12 -13.46
CA ILE A 56 4.91 8.59 -14.18
C ILE A 56 3.69 9.46 -13.89
N VAL A 57 2.98 9.84 -14.95
CA VAL A 57 1.63 10.42 -14.91
C VAL A 57 0.72 9.60 -15.82
N ILE A 58 -0.43 9.17 -15.31
CA ILE A 58 -1.45 8.46 -16.11
C ILE A 58 -2.72 9.29 -16.13
N VAL A 59 -3.28 9.48 -17.33
CA VAL A 59 -4.54 10.22 -17.51
C VAL A 59 -5.62 9.29 -18.08
N TYR A 60 -6.74 9.22 -17.37
CA TYR A 60 -7.96 8.52 -17.78
C TYR A 60 -9.00 9.51 -18.35
N PRO A 61 -9.90 9.07 -19.25
CA PRO A 61 -10.27 7.67 -19.55
C PRO A 61 -9.35 6.90 -20.52
N GLU A 62 -8.48 7.58 -21.26
CA GLU A 62 -7.67 6.97 -22.33
C GLU A 62 -6.61 6.01 -21.80
N GLY A 63 -6.20 6.16 -20.53
CA GLY A 63 -5.09 5.41 -19.96
C GLY A 63 -3.74 5.91 -20.48
N ALA A 64 -3.66 7.19 -20.89
CA ALA A 64 -2.46 7.79 -21.44
C ALA A 64 -1.32 7.76 -20.41
N PHE A 65 -0.36 6.86 -20.64
CA PHE A 65 0.79 6.65 -19.76
C PHE A 65 1.93 7.56 -20.22
N TYR A 66 2.08 8.71 -19.56
CA TYR A 66 3.22 9.60 -19.70
C TYR A 66 4.40 9.14 -18.85
N SER A 67 5.56 8.98 -19.49
CA SER A 67 6.82 8.54 -18.87
C SER A 67 7.85 9.65 -18.85
N HIS A 68 8.75 9.64 -17.85
CA HIS A 68 9.82 10.61 -17.69
C HIS A 68 9.32 12.07 -17.71
N VAL A 69 8.14 12.31 -17.15
CA VAL A 69 7.51 13.62 -17.15
C VAL A 69 8.41 14.61 -16.40
N LYS A 70 8.67 15.75 -17.02
CA LYS A 70 9.38 16.88 -16.40
C LYS A 70 8.41 18.00 -16.09
N LEU A 71 8.88 18.98 -15.32
CA LEU A 71 8.08 20.18 -15.00
C LEU A 71 7.72 21.00 -16.24
N GLU A 72 8.58 21.03 -17.26
CA GLU A 72 8.33 21.72 -18.53
C GLU A 72 7.22 21.06 -19.36
N ASP A 73 6.98 19.77 -19.17
CA ASP A 73 5.97 19.01 -19.91
C ASP A 73 4.55 19.21 -19.37
N VAL A 74 4.40 19.67 -18.12
CA VAL A 74 3.11 19.74 -17.43
C VAL A 74 2.11 20.63 -18.16
N ASP A 75 2.52 21.83 -18.57
CA ASP A 75 1.62 22.77 -19.24
C ASP A 75 1.13 22.19 -20.57
N LYS A 76 2.00 21.48 -21.28
CA LYS A 76 1.65 20.78 -22.52
C LYS A 76 0.61 19.68 -22.27
N ILE A 77 0.79 18.85 -21.23
CA ILE A 77 -0.16 17.80 -20.86
C ILE A 77 -1.52 18.40 -20.47
N VAL A 78 -1.54 19.46 -19.67
CA VAL A 78 -2.79 20.11 -19.26
C VAL A 78 -3.52 20.72 -20.46
N ASP A 79 -2.80 21.39 -21.34
CA ASP A 79 -3.39 22.20 -22.40
C ASP A 79 -3.86 21.35 -23.58
N GLU A 80 -2.97 20.48 -24.05
CA GLU A 80 -3.27 19.65 -25.22
C GLU A 80 -4.19 18.48 -24.83
N HIS A 81 -3.89 17.79 -23.73
CA HIS A 81 -4.60 16.56 -23.38
C HIS A 81 -5.81 16.80 -22.47
N ILE A 82 -5.63 17.36 -21.28
CA ILE A 82 -6.72 17.46 -20.29
C ILE A 82 -7.83 18.42 -20.77
N ILE A 83 -7.43 19.59 -21.29
CA ILE A 83 -8.36 20.57 -21.84
C ILE A 83 -8.73 20.20 -23.27
N GLY A 84 -7.73 20.06 -24.15
CA GLY A 84 -7.92 19.91 -25.59
C GLY A 84 -8.35 18.51 -26.04
N GLY A 85 -8.21 17.48 -25.22
CA GLY A 85 -8.53 16.08 -25.58
C GLY A 85 -7.50 15.40 -26.48
N ASN A 86 -6.37 16.04 -26.78
CA ASN A 86 -5.33 15.52 -27.67
C ASN A 86 -4.18 14.95 -26.85
N ILE A 87 -3.97 13.63 -26.92
CA ILE A 87 -2.89 12.94 -26.21
C ILE A 87 -1.53 13.42 -26.71
N VAL A 88 -0.63 13.79 -25.79
CA VAL A 88 0.73 14.24 -26.11
C VAL A 88 1.64 13.05 -26.44
N LYS A 89 1.58 12.57 -27.68
CA LYS A 89 2.22 11.32 -28.11
C LYS A 89 3.73 11.23 -27.83
N ASP A 90 4.45 12.34 -27.93
CA ASP A 90 5.91 12.37 -27.70
C ASP A 90 6.33 12.04 -26.26
N LEU A 91 5.42 12.21 -25.30
CA LEU A 91 5.65 11.96 -23.88
C LEU A 91 5.16 10.58 -23.41
N LEU A 92 4.48 9.84 -24.29
CA LEU A 92 3.94 8.53 -23.95
C LEU A 92 5.05 7.49 -23.81
N TYR A 93 4.86 6.57 -22.88
CA TYR A 93 5.70 5.40 -22.77
C TYR A 93 5.56 4.55 -24.03
N LYS A 94 6.66 4.37 -24.78
CA LYS A 94 6.65 3.75 -26.11
C LYS A 94 6.01 2.37 -26.13
N GLU A 95 6.23 1.56 -25.10
CA GLU A 95 5.67 0.20 -25.02
C GLU A 95 4.19 0.17 -24.62
N ALA A 96 3.65 1.32 -24.17
CA ALA A 96 2.23 1.53 -23.95
C ALA A 96 1.48 1.97 -25.23
N LEU A 97 2.11 1.89 -26.40
CA LEU A 97 1.49 2.16 -27.70
C LEU A 97 1.38 0.90 -28.56
N THR A 98 0.29 0.79 -29.34
CA THR A 98 0.17 -0.19 -30.43
C THR A 98 1.10 0.15 -31.59
N GLU A 99 1.22 -0.73 -32.58
CA GLU A 99 1.99 -0.45 -33.80
C GLU A 99 1.40 0.72 -34.59
N GLU A 100 0.08 0.93 -34.48
CA GLU A 100 -0.67 2.04 -35.05
C GLU A 100 -0.59 3.33 -34.21
N GLY A 101 0.08 3.30 -33.05
CA GLY A 101 0.28 4.45 -32.18
C GLY A 101 -0.92 4.80 -31.30
N GLU A 102 -1.79 3.83 -31.01
CA GLU A 102 -2.91 3.95 -30.08
C GLU A 102 -2.48 3.58 -28.66
N VAL A 103 -3.12 4.15 -27.64
CA VAL A 103 -2.81 3.84 -26.24
C VAL A 103 -3.32 2.45 -25.88
N LYS A 104 -2.42 1.60 -25.39
CA LYS A 104 -2.76 0.29 -24.86
C LYS A 104 -3.42 0.42 -23.49
N PRO A 105 -4.36 -0.47 -23.14
CA PRO A 105 -4.75 -0.66 -21.76
C PRO A 105 -3.52 -0.90 -20.87
N PHE A 106 -3.53 -0.35 -19.65
CA PHE A 106 -2.41 -0.48 -18.71
C PHE A 106 -1.98 -1.94 -18.50
N GLU A 107 -2.94 -2.87 -18.47
CA GLU A 107 -2.71 -4.31 -18.30
C GLU A 107 -2.03 -4.96 -19.52
N GLU A 108 -2.08 -4.34 -20.71
CA GLU A 108 -1.46 -4.87 -21.93
C GLU A 108 -0.03 -4.38 -22.15
N VAL A 109 0.42 -3.38 -21.38
CA VAL A 109 1.81 -2.91 -21.42
C VAL A 109 2.74 -4.09 -21.06
N PRO A 110 3.79 -4.38 -21.85
CA PRO A 110 4.64 -5.56 -21.68
C PRO A 110 5.17 -5.78 -20.26
N PHE A 111 5.51 -4.70 -19.55
CA PHE A 111 5.95 -4.75 -18.18
C PHE A 111 4.88 -5.33 -17.22
N TYR A 112 3.61 -4.93 -17.38
CA TYR A 112 2.51 -5.34 -16.49
C TYR A 112 1.81 -6.62 -16.94
N LYS A 113 1.72 -6.87 -18.25
CA LYS A 113 0.95 -7.98 -18.86
C LYS A 113 1.22 -9.36 -18.29
N ASN A 114 2.46 -9.62 -17.88
CA ASN A 114 2.88 -10.93 -17.36
C ASN A 114 2.89 -10.99 -15.81
N GLN A 115 2.37 -9.96 -15.13
CA GLN A 115 2.35 -9.89 -13.68
C GLN A 115 0.99 -10.31 -13.11
N MET A 116 1.01 -11.08 -12.03
CA MET A 116 -0.16 -11.32 -11.19
C MET A 116 -0.03 -10.49 -9.91
N ARG A 117 -0.63 -9.29 -9.91
CA ARG A 117 -0.47 -8.31 -8.83
C ARG A 117 -1.50 -8.55 -7.72
N ILE A 118 -1.26 -9.56 -6.87
CA ILE A 118 -2.15 -9.84 -5.72
C ILE A 118 -1.90 -8.85 -4.58
N ALA A 119 -0.69 -8.83 -4.01
CA ALA A 119 -0.35 -7.96 -2.88
C ALA A 119 -0.21 -6.48 -3.27
N LEU A 120 -0.06 -6.20 -4.57
CA LEU A 120 0.10 -4.86 -5.12
C LEU A 120 -1.11 -4.42 -5.95
N ALA A 121 -2.27 -5.07 -5.78
CA ALA A 121 -3.46 -4.86 -6.61
C ALA A 121 -3.90 -3.39 -6.65
N ASN A 122 -3.84 -2.71 -5.50
CA ASN A 122 -4.26 -1.32 -5.38
C ASN A 122 -3.12 -0.31 -5.62
N CYS A 123 -1.85 -0.73 -5.56
CA CYS A 123 -0.72 0.18 -5.71
C CYS A 123 -0.73 0.84 -7.10
N GLY A 124 -0.76 2.18 -7.13
CA GLY A 124 -0.87 2.95 -8.37
C GLY A 124 -2.30 3.15 -8.87
N ALA A 125 -3.30 2.51 -8.25
CA ALA A 125 -4.72 2.64 -8.61
C ALA A 125 -5.52 3.48 -7.59
N ILE A 126 -5.05 3.60 -6.35
CA ILE A 126 -5.70 4.36 -5.28
C ILE A 126 -4.79 5.47 -4.74
N GLY A 127 -5.39 6.48 -4.12
CA GLY A 127 -4.68 7.42 -3.25
C GLY A 127 -4.34 6.76 -1.92
N ALA A 128 -3.05 6.60 -1.63
CA ALA A 128 -2.59 5.87 -0.44
C ALA A 128 -2.94 6.54 0.91
N GLU A 129 -3.34 7.81 0.88
CA GLU A 129 -3.71 8.63 2.05
C GLU A 129 -5.23 8.84 2.14
N ASN A 130 -6.02 8.13 1.33
CA ASN A 130 -7.48 8.25 1.29
C ASN A 130 -8.15 6.89 1.47
N ILE A 131 -8.66 6.63 2.67
CA ILE A 131 -9.43 5.42 3.00
C ILE A 131 -10.63 5.19 2.06
N ASP A 132 -11.28 6.25 1.53
CA ASP A 132 -12.42 6.07 0.63
C ASP A 132 -12.04 5.39 -0.69
N ASP A 133 -10.86 5.68 -1.23
CA ASP A 133 -10.37 4.98 -2.42
C ASP A 133 -10.12 3.48 -2.12
N TYR A 134 -9.72 3.11 -0.88
CA TYR A 134 -9.59 1.71 -0.45
C TYR A 134 -10.95 1.02 -0.32
N LEU A 135 -11.95 1.71 0.24
CA LEU A 135 -13.32 1.21 0.37
C LEU A 135 -14.00 0.99 -0.99
N GLU A 136 -13.77 1.89 -1.95
CA GLU A 136 -14.23 1.74 -3.34
C GLU A 136 -13.64 0.49 -4.03
N LYS A 137 -12.51 -0.03 -3.52
CA LYS A 137 -11.84 -1.25 -3.99
C LYS A 137 -12.11 -2.47 -3.09
N ASP A 138 -13.30 -2.55 -2.50
CA ASP A 138 -13.72 -3.65 -1.63
C ASP A 138 -12.91 -3.75 -0.32
N GLY A 139 -12.19 -2.70 0.06
CA GLY A 139 -11.44 -2.63 1.30
C GLY A 139 -12.30 -2.90 2.53
N TYR A 140 -11.73 -3.61 3.52
CA TYR A 140 -12.37 -4.03 4.76
C TYR A 140 -13.52 -5.04 4.62
N LYS A 141 -13.89 -5.46 3.41
CA LYS A 141 -14.90 -6.52 3.23
C LYS A 141 -14.41 -7.88 3.73
N ALA A 142 -13.11 -8.16 3.66
CA ALA A 142 -12.57 -9.41 4.19
C ALA A 142 -12.58 -9.41 5.73
N LEU A 143 -12.27 -8.27 6.34
CA LEU A 143 -12.43 -8.09 7.79
C LEU A 143 -13.90 -8.22 8.21
N GLU A 144 -14.83 -7.57 7.50
CA GLU A 144 -16.26 -7.69 7.79
C GLU A 144 -16.72 -9.16 7.75
N LYS A 145 -16.34 -9.89 6.70
CA LYS A 145 -16.65 -11.31 6.57
C LYS A 145 -16.06 -12.13 7.72
N ALA A 146 -14.80 -11.89 8.08
CA ALA A 146 -14.13 -12.59 9.17
C ALA A 146 -14.86 -12.37 10.51
N LEU A 147 -15.27 -11.13 10.82
CA LEU A 147 -15.89 -10.81 12.09
C LEU A 147 -17.36 -11.23 12.20
N LYS A 148 -18.13 -11.09 11.11
CA LYS A 148 -19.59 -11.30 11.15
C LYS A 148 -20.04 -12.70 10.75
N SER A 149 -19.20 -13.44 10.02
CA SER A 149 -19.64 -14.65 9.31
C SER A 149 -18.70 -15.84 9.46
N MET A 150 -17.60 -15.70 10.20
CA MET A 150 -16.61 -16.76 10.40
C MET A 150 -16.23 -16.85 11.86
N SER A 151 -15.94 -18.06 12.33
CA SER A 151 -15.19 -18.30 13.56
C SER A 151 -13.69 -18.07 13.34
N ARG A 152 -12.95 -17.91 14.43
CA ARG A 152 -11.48 -17.77 14.41
C ARG A 152 -10.81 -18.97 13.74
N GLU A 153 -11.27 -20.17 14.04
CA GLU A 153 -10.80 -21.42 13.45
C GLU A 153 -11.03 -21.48 11.94
N GLU A 154 -12.19 -21.02 11.45
CA GLU A 154 -12.49 -20.97 10.01
C GLU A 154 -11.58 -19.97 9.28
N VAL A 155 -11.24 -18.84 9.91
CA VAL A 155 -10.27 -17.88 9.36
C VAL A 155 -8.89 -18.54 9.26
N ILE A 156 -8.44 -19.20 10.34
CA ILE A 156 -7.15 -19.92 10.36
C ILE A 156 -7.13 -21.02 9.29
N ASP A 157 -8.19 -21.82 9.18
CA ASP A 157 -8.31 -22.90 8.20
C ASP A 157 -8.31 -22.36 6.77
N THR A 158 -8.95 -21.22 6.52
CA THR A 158 -8.89 -20.53 5.21
C THR A 158 -7.44 -20.17 4.85
N VAL A 159 -6.67 -19.61 5.79
CA VAL A 159 -5.26 -19.28 5.57
C VAL A 159 -4.38 -20.53 5.43
N LYS A 160 -4.70 -21.63 6.11
CA LYS A 160 -4.01 -22.92 5.91
C LYS A 160 -4.27 -23.47 4.51
N LYS A 161 -5.53 -23.49 4.08
CA LYS A 161 -5.97 -23.99 2.76
C LYS A 161 -5.41 -23.18 1.59
N SER A 162 -5.15 -21.88 1.78
CA SER A 162 -4.51 -21.05 0.74
C SER A 162 -3.04 -21.43 0.47
N GLY A 163 -2.40 -22.16 1.39
CA GLY A 163 -0.99 -22.50 1.27
C GLY A 163 -0.05 -21.31 1.49
N LEU A 164 -0.53 -20.20 2.08
CA LEU A 164 0.28 -19.01 2.32
C LEU A 164 1.49 -19.34 3.22
N ARG A 165 2.68 -18.95 2.76
CA ARG A 165 3.94 -19.09 3.49
C ARG A 165 4.51 -17.72 3.85
N GLY A 166 5.28 -17.64 4.93
CA GLY A 166 5.96 -16.43 5.36
C GLY A 166 6.84 -15.85 4.25
N ARG A 167 6.59 -14.58 3.90
CA ARG A 167 7.26 -13.90 2.77
C ARG A 167 8.56 -13.19 3.13
N GLY A 168 8.91 -13.09 4.42
CA GLY A 168 10.22 -12.62 4.89
C GLY A 168 11.35 -13.67 4.77
N GLY A 169 11.33 -14.53 3.75
CA GLY A 169 12.38 -15.53 3.48
C GLY A 169 12.25 -16.89 4.19
N GLY A 170 11.83 -16.93 5.46
CA GLY A 170 11.77 -18.18 6.23
C GLY A 170 10.73 -19.21 5.74
N GLY A 171 9.70 -18.77 5.00
CA GLY A 171 8.78 -19.68 4.31
C GLY A 171 7.96 -20.62 5.21
N PHE A 172 7.80 -20.33 6.50
CA PHE A 172 6.96 -21.14 7.39
C PHE A 172 5.47 -21.01 7.01
N PRO A 173 4.64 -22.07 7.08
CA PRO A 173 3.20 -21.97 6.78
C PRO A 173 2.49 -20.99 7.72
N THR A 174 1.89 -19.95 7.15
CA THR A 174 1.30 -18.82 7.91
C THR A 174 0.13 -19.29 8.76
N GLY A 175 -0.77 -20.09 8.18
CA GLY A 175 -1.93 -20.62 8.90
C GLY A 175 -1.55 -21.54 10.08
N LEU A 176 -0.42 -22.26 9.98
CA LEU A 176 0.10 -23.07 11.09
C LEU A 176 0.67 -22.19 12.21
N LYS A 177 1.37 -21.10 11.87
CA LYS A 177 1.85 -20.11 12.85
C LYS A 177 0.68 -19.47 13.60
N TRP A 178 -0.40 -19.14 12.89
CA TRP A 178 -1.62 -18.61 13.50
C TRP A 178 -2.30 -19.64 14.40
N GLU A 179 -2.40 -20.90 13.96
CA GLU A 179 -2.98 -21.98 14.77
C GLU A 179 -2.21 -22.20 16.09
N PHE A 180 -0.88 -22.17 16.07
CA PHE A 180 -0.08 -22.27 17.29
C PHE A 180 -0.32 -21.10 18.24
N THR A 181 -0.42 -19.89 17.69
CA THR A 181 -0.70 -18.68 18.48
C THR A 181 -2.12 -18.70 19.07
N TYR A 182 -3.10 -19.16 18.28
CA TYR A 182 -4.47 -19.33 18.73
C TYR A 182 -4.58 -20.32 19.90
N LYS A 183 -3.89 -21.47 19.80
CA LYS A 183 -3.90 -22.52 20.84
C LYS A 183 -3.12 -22.17 22.11
N ALA A 184 -2.19 -21.21 22.04
CA ALA A 184 -1.45 -20.78 23.23
C ALA A 184 -2.40 -20.09 24.23
N GLU A 185 -2.36 -20.52 25.49
CA GLU A 185 -3.16 -19.91 26.56
C GLU A 185 -2.43 -18.67 27.10
N SER A 186 -3.07 -17.50 26.97
CA SER A 186 -2.59 -16.24 27.53
C SER A 186 -3.73 -15.23 27.56
N ASP A 187 -3.75 -14.39 28.59
CA ASP A 187 -4.71 -13.26 28.70
C ASP A 187 -4.49 -12.21 27.62
N GLN A 188 -3.28 -12.13 27.06
CA GLN A 188 -2.88 -11.11 26.10
C GLN A 188 -2.07 -11.72 24.96
N LYS A 189 -2.48 -11.41 23.73
CA LYS A 189 -1.77 -11.80 22.50
C LYS A 189 -1.52 -10.57 21.64
N TYR A 190 -0.53 -10.68 20.76
CA TYR A 190 -0.10 -9.57 19.91
C TYR A 190 0.09 -10.02 18.46
N VAL A 191 -0.07 -9.08 17.53
CA VAL A 191 0.32 -9.24 16.12
C VAL A 191 1.48 -8.31 15.82
N ALA A 192 2.65 -8.85 15.49
CA ALA A 192 3.80 -8.04 15.06
C ALA A 192 3.97 -8.13 13.53
N CYS A 193 3.91 -6.98 12.86
CA CYS A 193 4.31 -6.83 11.46
C CYS A 193 5.78 -6.40 11.40
N ASN A 194 6.60 -7.23 10.75
CA ASN A 194 8.00 -6.92 10.52
C ASN A 194 8.14 -6.18 9.18
N ALA A 195 8.40 -4.88 9.25
CA ALA A 195 8.64 -3.99 8.12
C ALA A 195 10.03 -3.33 8.22
N ASP A 196 11.01 -4.06 8.76
CA ASP A 196 12.41 -3.58 8.84
C ASP A 196 13.11 -3.62 7.47
N GLU A 197 12.65 -4.50 6.54
CA GLU A 197 13.11 -4.65 5.14
C GLU A 197 14.58 -4.22 4.91
N GLY A 198 15.49 -4.80 5.68
CA GLY A 198 16.89 -4.37 5.73
C GLY A 198 17.74 -4.83 4.54
N ASP A 199 17.25 -5.79 3.76
CA ASP A 199 18.00 -6.43 2.68
C ASP A 199 18.26 -5.46 1.51
N PRO A 200 19.51 -5.33 1.03
CA PRO A 200 19.82 -4.49 -0.13
C PRO A 200 19.02 -4.90 -1.37
N GLY A 201 18.31 -3.95 -1.95
CA GLY A 201 17.49 -4.17 -3.15
C GLY A 201 16.06 -4.64 -2.87
N ALA A 202 15.68 -4.90 -1.61
CA ALA A 202 14.29 -5.12 -1.23
C ALA A 202 13.54 -3.79 -1.06
N PHE A 203 12.34 -3.71 -1.62
CA PHE A 203 11.42 -2.57 -1.47
C PHE A 203 9.94 -2.98 -1.66
N MET A 204 9.66 -4.27 -1.53
CA MET A 204 8.33 -4.85 -1.65
C MET A 204 7.43 -4.41 -0.48
N ASP A 205 7.96 -4.44 0.75
CA ASP A 205 7.22 -4.04 1.94
C ASP A 205 6.96 -2.53 1.91
N ARG A 206 8.00 -1.76 1.58
CA ARG A 206 7.87 -0.31 1.33
C ARG A 206 6.79 0.01 0.32
N SER A 207 6.70 -0.74 -0.78
CA SER A 207 5.72 -0.48 -1.84
C SER A 207 4.28 -0.63 -1.35
N ILE A 208 4.02 -1.60 -0.48
CA ILE A 208 2.70 -1.80 0.12
C ILE A 208 2.43 -0.71 1.16
N LEU A 209 3.36 -0.44 2.07
CA LEU A 209 3.19 0.57 3.11
C LEU A 209 2.99 1.98 2.55
N GLU A 210 3.71 2.32 1.48
CA GLU A 210 3.55 3.61 0.80
C GLU A 210 2.33 3.63 -0.12
N GLY A 211 1.90 2.51 -0.69
CA GLY A 211 0.92 2.47 -1.78
C GLY A 211 -0.48 2.02 -1.39
N ASP A 212 -0.59 1.18 -0.37
CA ASP A 212 -1.84 0.58 0.13
C ASP A 212 -1.70 0.22 1.63
N PRO A 213 -1.51 1.22 2.52
CA PRO A 213 -1.32 0.97 3.95
C PRO A 213 -2.56 0.33 4.61
N HIS A 214 -3.77 0.59 4.10
CA HIS A 214 -5.00 0.00 4.64
C HIS A 214 -5.06 -1.52 4.47
N ALA A 215 -4.47 -2.08 3.41
CA ALA A 215 -4.34 -3.53 3.28
C ALA A 215 -3.53 -4.17 4.40
N VAL A 216 -2.48 -3.49 4.91
CA VAL A 216 -1.70 -3.96 6.06
C VAL A 216 -2.54 -3.92 7.32
N ILE A 217 -3.28 -2.83 7.52
CA ILE A 217 -4.17 -2.64 8.69
C ILE A 217 -5.25 -3.73 8.70
N GLU A 218 -5.94 -3.94 7.57
CA GLU A 218 -6.98 -4.95 7.44
C GLU A 218 -6.43 -6.36 7.71
N ALA A 219 -5.28 -6.70 7.11
CA ALA A 219 -4.66 -8.00 7.30
C ALA A 219 -4.26 -8.24 8.77
N MET A 220 -3.74 -7.22 9.46
CA MET A 220 -3.38 -7.32 10.88
C MET A 220 -4.61 -7.44 11.77
N ALA A 221 -5.71 -6.75 11.47
CA ALA A 221 -6.96 -6.90 12.21
C ALA A 221 -7.56 -8.30 12.04
N ILE A 222 -7.54 -8.85 10.82
CA ILE A 222 -7.96 -10.24 10.55
C ILE A 222 -7.06 -11.23 11.32
N ALA A 223 -5.74 -11.02 11.31
CA ALA A 223 -4.82 -11.84 12.08
C ALA A 223 -5.09 -11.75 13.59
N GLY A 224 -5.35 -10.54 14.09
CA GLY A 224 -5.69 -10.26 15.48
C GLY A 224 -6.95 -11.01 15.91
N TYR A 225 -8.00 -10.93 15.09
CA TYR A 225 -9.22 -11.69 15.29
C TYR A 225 -8.95 -13.19 15.34
N ALA A 226 -8.26 -13.72 14.34
CA ALA A 226 -7.98 -15.15 14.20
C ALA A 226 -7.22 -15.72 15.41
N VAL A 227 -6.21 -15.01 15.93
CA VAL A 227 -5.37 -15.52 17.02
C VAL A 227 -5.88 -15.12 18.41
N GLY A 228 -6.85 -14.21 18.49
CA GLY A 228 -7.35 -13.63 19.74
C GLY A 228 -6.43 -12.56 20.34
N ALA A 229 -5.78 -11.76 19.48
CA ALA A 229 -5.02 -10.58 19.88
C ALA A 229 -5.85 -9.30 19.69
N ASN A 230 -5.69 -8.33 20.59
CA ASN A 230 -6.31 -7.00 20.52
C ASN A 230 -5.30 -5.86 20.28
N MET A 231 -4.00 -6.17 20.13
CA MET A 231 -2.95 -5.19 19.92
C MET A 231 -1.96 -5.63 18.84
N GLY A 232 -1.69 -4.72 17.91
CA GLY A 232 -0.73 -4.88 16.83
C GLY A 232 0.45 -3.91 16.93
N TYR A 233 1.62 -4.35 16.47
CA TYR A 233 2.77 -3.46 16.29
C TYR A 233 3.31 -3.58 14.87
N VAL A 234 3.46 -2.46 14.18
CA VAL A 234 4.18 -2.40 12.92
C VAL A 234 5.59 -1.88 13.20
N TYR A 235 6.56 -2.76 13.16
CA TYR A 235 7.96 -2.37 13.34
C TYR A 235 8.53 -1.94 11.99
N VAL A 236 8.67 -0.63 11.79
CA VAL A 236 9.12 -0.02 10.53
C VAL A 236 10.51 0.58 10.73
N ARG A 237 11.41 0.32 9.79
CA ARG A 237 12.74 0.94 9.79
C ARG A 237 12.65 2.48 9.68
N ALA A 238 13.52 3.20 10.39
CA ALA A 238 13.51 4.67 10.37
C ALA A 238 13.85 5.28 9.00
N GLU A 239 14.47 4.51 8.09
CA GLU A 239 14.82 4.98 6.75
C GLU A 239 13.62 5.07 5.79
N TYR A 240 12.41 4.70 6.22
CA TYR A 240 11.17 4.78 5.42
C TYR A 240 10.20 5.87 5.93
N PRO A 241 10.55 7.17 5.88
CA PRO A 241 9.72 8.24 6.44
C PRO A 241 8.34 8.35 5.78
N VAL A 242 8.25 8.17 4.45
CA VAL A 242 6.97 8.23 3.71
C VAL A 242 6.05 7.08 4.12
N ALA A 243 6.59 5.87 4.32
CA ALA A 243 5.82 4.73 4.76
C ALA A 243 5.26 4.95 6.18
N ILE A 244 6.08 5.51 7.08
CA ILE A 244 5.67 5.83 8.45
C ILE A 244 4.53 6.86 8.44
N GLU A 245 4.68 7.94 7.68
CA GLU A 245 3.68 9.01 7.56
C GLU A 245 2.35 8.48 7.02
N ARG A 246 2.38 7.77 5.89
CA ARG A 246 1.16 7.22 5.26
C ARG A 246 0.49 6.15 6.11
N LEU A 247 1.27 5.28 6.76
CA LEU A 247 0.73 4.29 7.67
C LEU A 247 0.05 4.96 8.88
N GLN A 248 0.64 6.03 9.43
CA GLN A 248 0.04 6.76 10.53
C GLN A 248 -1.30 7.40 10.12
N ILE A 249 -1.35 8.06 8.96
CA ILE A 249 -2.59 8.60 8.38
C ILE A 249 -3.65 7.50 8.25
N ALA A 250 -3.27 6.36 7.69
CA ALA A 250 -4.19 5.24 7.48
C ALA A 250 -4.70 4.62 8.80
N ILE A 251 -3.84 4.52 9.82
CA ILE A 251 -4.23 4.07 11.16
C ILE A 251 -5.26 5.01 11.76
N ASP A 252 -5.04 6.32 11.68
CA ASP A 252 -5.94 7.32 12.24
C ASP A 252 -7.29 7.33 11.51
N GLN A 253 -7.28 7.23 10.17
CA GLN A 253 -8.51 7.07 9.37
C GLN A 253 -9.27 5.79 9.70
N ALA A 254 -8.55 4.67 9.89
CA ALA A 254 -9.16 3.39 10.25
C ALA A 254 -9.81 3.45 11.64
N ARG A 255 -9.20 4.14 12.60
CA ARG A 255 -9.81 4.40 13.93
C ARG A 255 -11.06 5.26 13.79
N GLU A 256 -10.98 6.36 13.05
CA GLU A 256 -12.11 7.28 12.85
C GLU A 256 -13.31 6.59 12.20
N LYS A 257 -13.07 5.72 11.20
CA LYS A 257 -14.14 4.97 10.52
C LYS A 257 -14.56 3.67 11.23
N GLY A 258 -14.00 3.34 12.40
CA GLY A 258 -14.39 2.17 13.19
C GLY A 258 -13.88 0.82 12.66
N TYR A 259 -12.78 0.83 11.90
CA TYR A 259 -12.04 -0.36 11.48
C TYR A 259 -10.89 -0.74 12.43
N LEU A 260 -10.53 0.15 13.35
CA LEU A 260 -9.63 -0.10 14.49
C LEU A 260 -10.27 0.44 15.78
N GLY A 261 -9.77 -0.04 16.92
CA GLY A 261 -10.25 0.33 18.25
C GLY A 261 -11.25 -0.68 18.79
N LYS A 262 -12.31 -0.18 19.43
CA LYS A 262 -13.34 -1.00 20.08
C LYS A 262 -14.58 -1.18 19.21
N ASN A 263 -15.26 -2.30 19.40
CA ASN A 263 -16.50 -2.65 18.72
C ASN A 263 -16.41 -2.54 17.20
N ILE A 264 -15.32 -3.07 16.63
CA ILE A 264 -15.03 -2.95 15.19
C ILE A 264 -16.21 -3.51 14.40
N LEU A 265 -16.71 -2.72 13.45
CA LEU A 265 -17.88 -3.06 12.62
C LEU A 265 -19.14 -3.46 13.40
N GLY A 266 -19.30 -2.94 14.63
CA GLY A 266 -20.44 -3.22 15.51
C GLY A 266 -20.40 -4.60 16.16
N THR A 267 -19.26 -5.26 16.16
CA THR A 267 -19.03 -6.55 16.86
C THR A 267 -18.47 -6.33 18.27
N ASP A 268 -18.19 -7.39 19.02
CA ASP A 268 -17.49 -7.34 20.31
C ASP A 268 -15.96 -7.39 20.17
N PHE A 269 -15.44 -7.50 18.94
CA PHE A 269 -14.02 -7.53 18.68
C PHE A 269 -13.37 -6.15 18.82
N GLU A 270 -12.22 -6.14 19.49
CA GLU A 270 -11.34 -4.98 19.62
C GLU A 270 -9.94 -5.30 19.07
N PHE A 271 -9.38 -4.37 18.32
CA PHE A 271 -8.02 -4.44 17.83
C PHE A 271 -7.50 -3.04 17.54
N ASP A 272 -6.37 -2.68 18.13
CA ASP A 272 -5.66 -1.44 17.84
C ASP A 272 -4.21 -1.73 17.46
N MET A 273 -3.49 -0.73 16.96
CA MET A 273 -2.09 -0.88 16.57
C MET A 273 -1.25 0.38 16.71
N GLU A 274 0.05 0.17 16.89
CA GLU A 274 1.04 1.24 16.97
C GLU A 274 2.20 1.00 15.99
N ILE A 275 2.79 2.10 15.51
CA ILE A 275 4.05 2.07 14.76
C ILE A 275 5.21 2.08 15.76
N ARG A 276 6.17 1.17 15.58
CA ARG A 276 7.44 1.14 16.30
C ARG A 276 8.58 1.40 15.33
N LEU A 277 9.34 2.45 15.59
CA LEU A 277 10.45 2.85 14.74
C LEU A 277 11.70 2.04 15.08
N GLY A 278 12.30 1.43 14.07
CA GLY A 278 13.61 0.82 14.19
C GLY A 278 14.74 1.84 14.27
N ALA A 279 15.86 1.45 14.87
CA ALA A 279 17.02 2.33 15.09
C ALA A 279 18.21 2.01 14.15
N GLY A 280 17.93 1.59 12.91
CA GLY A 280 18.95 1.32 11.89
C GLY A 280 19.75 0.01 12.08
N ALA A 281 19.19 -0.95 12.81
CA ALA A 281 19.85 -2.22 13.11
C ALA A 281 19.29 -3.37 12.25
N PHE A 282 20.04 -3.78 11.22
CA PHE A 282 19.66 -4.88 10.31
C PHE A 282 19.27 -6.19 11.04
N VAL A 283 19.90 -6.48 12.17
CA VAL A 283 19.58 -7.67 12.99
C VAL A 283 18.14 -7.65 13.54
N CYS A 284 17.51 -6.48 13.65
CA CYS A 284 16.12 -6.37 14.09
C CYS A 284 15.11 -6.89 13.05
N GLY A 285 15.54 -7.29 11.84
CA GLY A 285 14.73 -8.12 10.96
C GLY A 285 14.53 -9.55 11.47
N GLU A 286 15.38 -10.03 12.40
CA GLU A 286 15.21 -11.33 13.06
C GLU A 286 14.10 -11.25 14.13
N GLU A 287 13.23 -12.26 14.19
CA GLU A 287 11.97 -12.18 14.94
C GLU A 287 12.13 -11.89 16.44
N THR A 288 13.13 -12.48 17.11
CA THR A 288 13.34 -12.28 18.54
C THR A 288 14.08 -10.98 18.85
N ALA A 289 14.97 -10.55 17.97
CA ALA A 289 15.60 -9.23 18.03
C ALA A 289 14.58 -8.11 17.82
N LEU A 290 13.63 -8.29 16.89
CA LEU A 290 12.52 -7.38 16.66
C LEU A 290 11.66 -7.22 17.90
N ILE A 291 11.26 -8.33 18.53
CA ILE A 291 10.46 -8.31 19.77
C ILE A 291 11.21 -7.57 20.88
N ASN A 292 12.51 -7.85 21.06
CA ASN A 292 13.34 -7.11 22.01
C ASN A 292 13.33 -5.59 21.72
N SER A 293 13.42 -5.20 20.45
CA SER A 293 13.40 -3.79 20.04
C SER A 293 12.05 -3.12 20.33
N ILE A 294 10.93 -3.81 20.05
CA ILE A 294 9.57 -3.34 20.40
C ILE A 294 9.44 -3.12 21.92
N GLU A 295 10.00 -4.03 22.72
CA GLU A 295 10.04 -3.95 24.19
C GLU A 295 11.00 -2.87 24.73
N GLY A 296 11.70 -2.11 23.87
CA GLY A 296 12.66 -1.08 24.26
C GLY A 296 14.01 -1.63 24.74
N LYS A 297 14.28 -2.91 24.51
CA LYS A 297 15.57 -3.57 24.80
C LYS A 297 16.49 -3.50 23.59
N ARG A 298 17.76 -3.85 23.80
CA ARG A 298 18.71 -4.02 22.69
C ARG A 298 18.24 -5.16 21.79
N GLY A 299 18.17 -4.92 20.48
CA GLY A 299 17.75 -5.90 19.46
C GLY A 299 18.75 -7.03 19.26
N MET A 300 18.86 -7.92 20.24
CA MET A 300 19.68 -9.13 20.16
C MET A 300 18.80 -10.36 19.98
N PRO A 301 19.20 -11.30 19.11
CA PRO A 301 18.50 -12.57 19.01
C PRO A 301 18.50 -13.33 20.34
N ARG A 302 17.43 -14.07 20.61
CA ARG A 302 17.32 -14.99 21.74
C ARG A 302 17.62 -16.43 21.27
N PRO A 303 18.31 -17.26 22.07
CA PRO A 303 18.47 -18.68 21.74
C PRO A 303 17.11 -19.37 21.72
N ARG A 304 16.82 -20.13 20.65
CA ARG A 304 15.62 -20.97 20.53
C ARG A 304 15.92 -22.41 20.96
N PRO A 305 15.01 -23.14 21.64
CA PRO A 305 13.68 -22.70 22.09
C PRO A 305 13.68 -22.07 23.51
N PRO A 306 12.72 -21.18 23.84
CA PRO A 306 11.73 -20.54 22.95
C PRO A 306 12.34 -19.39 22.12
#